data_AF-A0A5K7SGN1-F1
#
_entry.id   AF-A0A5K7SGN1-F1
#
_cell.length_a   1.000
_cell.length_b   1.000
_cell.length_c   1.000
_cell.angle_alpha   90.00
_cell.angle_beta   90.00
_cell.angle_gamma   90.00
#
_symmetry.space_group_name_H-M   'P 1'
#
loop_
_entity.id
_entity.type
_entity.pdbx_description
1 polymer ?
#
loop_
_entity_poly.entity_id
_entity_poly.type
_entity_poly.pdbx_seq_one_letter_code
_entity_poly.pdbx_strand_id
1 'polypeptide(L)'
;MTFGLLWIFCACNVSTTQDKKTVLSNNDTIKGLTIKDGSVKIDTFVILTHQNLDPLLAVIEKTDLKTYRQVSDIPAFLVDFLKIVTKDSFSIANPNEDWQVGCDVSDGLPSRQLIYFGLADNIALLTYLTGGIGESEHILIFKFSSEKITDFWCGNVMADLTNKEEILKYIKENRAKKWGLGTNIIYL
;
A
#
# COMPACT_ATOMS: atom_id res chain seq x y z
N MET A 1 82.56 -20.53 -8.69
CA MET A 1 82.30 -21.71 -7.83
C MET A 1 81.65 -21.17 -6.57
N THR A 2 80.39 -21.37 -6.24
CA THR A 2 79.48 -22.49 -6.49
C THR A 2 78.04 -21.97 -6.36
N PHE A 3 77.15 -22.58 -7.13
CA PHE A 3 75.68 -22.55 -7.02
C PHE A 3 75.25 -22.69 -5.54
N GLY A 4 74.27 -21.97 -5.01
CA GLY A 4 72.88 -21.89 -5.46
C GLY A 4 72.01 -22.63 -4.43
N LEU A 5 70.97 -22.00 -3.89
CA LEU A 5 69.74 -22.72 -3.50
C LEU A 5 68.58 -21.71 -3.45
N LEU A 6 67.80 -21.79 -4.53
CA LEU A 6 66.53 -21.11 -4.75
C LEU A 6 65.46 -21.84 -3.91
N TRP A 7 64.87 -21.16 -2.93
CA TRP A 7 63.69 -21.67 -2.24
C TRP A 7 62.44 -21.13 -2.93
N ILE A 8 61.83 -21.98 -3.76
CA ILE A 8 60.46 -21.80 -4.26
C ILE A 8 59.54 -22.41 -3.20
N PHE A 9 58.86 -21.58 -2.42
CA PHE A 9 57.65 -22.00 -1.71
C PHE A 9 56.45 -21.70 -2.59
N CYS A 10 55.98 -22.75 -3.25
CA CYS A 10 54.68 -22.82 -3.88
C CYS A 10 53.71 -23.43 -2.85
N ALA A 11 52.69 -22.69 -2.44
CA ALA A 11 51.48 -23.26 -1.82
C ALA A 11 50.31 -22.26 -1.82
N CYS A 12 49.44 -22.45 -2.81
CA CYS A 12 47.98 -22.32 -2.77
C CYS A 12 47.36 -21.07 -2.14
N ASN A 13 47.09 -20.08 -3.00
CA ASN A 13 45.94 -19.17 -2.80
C ASN A 13 44.64 -19.99 -2.88
N VAL A 14 44.10 -20.39 -1.74
CA VAL A 14 42.68 -20.72 -1.64
C VAL A 14 41.93 -19.39 -1.56
N SER A 15 41.67 -18.81 -2.72
CA SER A 15 40.61 -17.81 -2.84
C SER A 15 39.30 -18.58 -2.80
N THR A 16 38.65 -18.57 -1.64
CA THR A 16 37.25 -18.99 -1.51
C THR A 16 36.42 -18.18 -2.49
N THR A 17 36.01 -18.82 -3.57
CA THR A 17 34.92 -18.36 -4.43
C THR A 17 33.69 -18.26 -3.55
N GLN A 18 33.42 -17.06 -3.04
CA GLN A 18 32.04 -16.69 -2.79
C GLN A 18 31.35 -16.72 -4.15
N ASP A 19 30.53 -17.75 -4.36
CA ASP A 19 29.50 -17.71 -5.37
C ASP A 19 28.73 -16.41 -5.15
N LYS A 20 29.04 -15.43 -5.99
CA LYS A 20 28.21 -14.26 -6.20
C LYS A 20 26.89 -14.81 -6.70
N LYS A 21 25.99 -15.10 -5.77
CA LYS A 21 24.56 -15.23 -6.02
C LYS A 21 24.23 -14.00 -6.84
N THR A 22 23.99 -14.24 -8.13
CA THR A 22 23.70 -13.20 -9.10
C THR A 22 22.55 -12.42 -8.52
N VAL A 23 22.84 -11.22 -8.02
CA VAL A 23 21.82 -10.22 -7.72
C VAL A 23 21.25 -9.92 -9.11
N LEU A 24 20.19 -10.62 -9.46
CA LEU A 24 19.30 -10.21 -10.52
C LEU A 24 18.79 -8.84 -10.09
N SER A 25 19.48 -7.82 -10.58
CA SER A 25 19.05 -6.44 -10.61
C SER A 25 17.84 -6.37 -11.55
N ASN A 26 16.71 -6.88 -11.08
CA ASN A 26 15.43 -6.43 -11.58
C ASN A 26 15.13 -5.17 -10.77
N ASN A 27 15.37 -4.00 -11.36
CA ASN A 27 14.82 -2.72 -10.90
C ASN A 27 13.29 -2.68 -11.05
N ASP A 28 12.62 -3.82 -10.92
CA ASP A 28 11.18 -3.89 -10.84
C ASP A 28 10.82 -3.39 -9.45
N THR A 29 10.29 -2.17 -9.40
CA THR A 29 9.72 -1.61 -8.17
C THR A 29 8.70 -2.62 -7.64
N ILE A 30 8.87 -3.06 -6.39
CA ILE A 30 7.94 -3.97 -5.72
C ILE A 30 6.59 -3.26 -5.63
N LYS A 31 5.53 -3.93 -6.10
CA LYS A 31 4.16 -3.40 -6.15
C LYS A 31 3.23 -4.25 -5.32
N GLY A 32 2.24 -3.62 -4.69
CA GLY A 32 1.22 -4.29 -3.89
C GLY A 32 0.14 -4.99 -4.72
N LEU A 33 0.23 -4.95 -6.05
CA LEU A 33 -0.70 -5.61 -6.94
C LEU A 33 -0.06 -6.01 -8.27
N THR A 34 -0.75 -6.90 -8.97
CA THR A 34 -0.52 -7.25 -10.37
C THR A 34 -1.83 -7.10 -11.14
N ILE A 35 -1.77 -6.50 -12.34
CA ILE A 35 -2.90 -6.43 -13.25
C ILE A 35 -2.57 -7.28 -14.48
N LYS A 36 -3.43 -8.25 -14.79
CA LYS A 36 -3.28 -9.11 -15.97
C LYS A 36 -4.66 -9.34 -16.59
N ASP A 37 -4.79 -9.06 -17.89
CA ASP A 37 -6.01 -9.29 -18.66
C ASP A 37 -7.27 -8.70 -17.99
N GLY A 38 -7.15 -7.48 -17.45
CA GLY A 38 -8.23 -6.79 -16.72
C GLY A 38 -8.50 -7.32 -15.31
N SER A 39 -7.85 -8.41 -14.89
CA SER A 39 -7.94 -8.95 -13.52
C SER A 39 -6.91 -8.29 -12.61
N VAL A 40 -7.36 -7.89 -11.42
CA VAL A 40 -6.50 -7.36 -10.35
C VAL A 40 -6.22 -8.48 -9.34
N LYS A 41 -4.93 -8.69 -9.03
CA LYS A 41 -4.50 -9.55 -7.92
C LYS A 41 -3.72 -8.70 -6.93
N ILE A 42 -4.22 -8.59 -5.70
CA ILE A 42 -3.49 -7.95 -4.59
C ILE A 42 -2.40 -8.91 -4.10
N ASP A 43 -1.19 -8.39 -3.95
CA ASP A 43 -0.10 -9.09 -3.30
C ASP A 43 -0.16 -8.82 -1.79
N THR A 44 -0.94 -9.64 -1.10
CA THR A 44 -1.13 -9.54 0.35
C THR A 44 0.18 -9.57 1.12
N PHE A 45 1.20 -10.32 0.66
CA PHE A 45 2.48 -10.37 1.34
C PHE A 45 3.20 -9.04 1.27
N VAL A 46 3.26 -8.42 0.08
CA VAL A 46 3.85 -7.09 -0.12
C VAL A 46 3.17 -6.04 0.77
N ILE A 47 1.83 -6.05 0.81
CA ILE A 47 1.04 -5.07 1.59
C ILE A 47 1.26 -5.25 3.10
N LEU A 48 1.07 -6.47 3.62
CA LEU A 48 1.14 -6.76 5.06
C LEU A 48 2.56 -6.61 5.62
N THR A 49 3.59 -6.77 4.77
CA THR A 49 5.00 -6.55 5.15
C THR A 49 5.53 -5.18 4.75
N HIS A 50 4.65 -4.30 4.25
CA HIS A 50 4.96 -2.91 3.89
C HIS A 50 6.09 -2.74 2.85
N GLN A 51 6.31 -3.71 1.96
CA GLN A 51 7.45 -3.69 1.02
C GLN A 51 7.36 -2.59 -0.03
N ASN A 52 6.16 -2.15 -0.41
CA ASN A 52 5.94 -1.07 -1.36
C ASN A 52 5.58 0.27 -0.69
N LEU A 53 5.52 0.33 0.65
CA LEU A 53 5.01 1.50 1.37
C LEU A 53 5.99 2.69 1.32
N ASP A 54 7.29 2.46 1.52
CA ASP A 54 8.29 3.54 1.55
C ASP A 54 8.34 4.37 0.25
N PRO A 55 8.39 3.74 -0.94
CA PRO A 55 8.28 4.48 -2.20
C PRO A 55 6.99 5.29 -2.34
N LEU A 56 5.86 4.78 -1.83
CA LEU A 56 4.57 5.47 -1.88
C LEU A 56 4.54 6.68 -0.95
N LEU A 57 4.99 6.52 0.30
CA LEU A 57 5.09 7.63 1.25
C LEU A 57 6.00 8.74 0.74
N ALA A 58 7.14 8.39 0.14
CA ALA A 58 8.08 9.35 -0.43
C ALA A 58 7.45 10.21 -1.55
N VAL A 59 6.47 9.68 -2.28
CA VAL A 59 5.69 10.46 -3.26
C VAL A 59 4.69 11.36 -2.53
N ILE A 60 3.86 10.80 -1.64
CA ILE A 60 2.83 11.59 -0.92
C ILE A 60 3.44 12.78 -0.16
N GLU A 61 4.57 12.58 0.52
CA GLU A 61 5.24 13.62 1.30
C GLU A 61 5.68 14.83 0.46
N LYS A 62 6.03 14.60 -0.80
CA LYS A 62 6.50 15.65 -1.72
C LYS A 62 5.39 16.23 -2.57
N THR A 63 4.22 15.61 -2.56
CA THR A 63 3.08 15.99 -3.37
C THR A 63 2.11 16.84 -2.55
N ASP A 64 1.68 17.96 -3.13
CA ASP A 64 0.52 18.68 -2.63
C ASP A 64 -0.76 17.96 -3.10
N LEU A 65 -1.51 17.41 -2.15
CA LEU A 65 -2.74 16.68 -2.44
C LEU A 65 -3.89 17.66 -2.35
N LYS A 66 -4.61 17.86 -3.45
CA LYS A 66 -5.88 18.58 -3.37
C LYS A 66 -6.86 17.72 -2.58
N THR A 67 -7.38 18.31 -1.51
CA THR A 67 -8.31 17.63 -0.61
C THR A 67 -9.75 17.83 -1.09
N TYR A 68 -10.50 16.74 -1.04
CA TYR A 68 -11.90 16.65 -1.42
C TYR A 68 -12.70 16.07 -0.25
N ARG A 69 -13.99 16.38 -0.20
CA ARG A 69 -14.89 15.97 0.90
C ARG A 69 -16.18 15.33 0.40
N GLN A 70 -16.31 15.10 -0.90
CA GLN A 70 -17.47 14.45 -1.48
C GLN A 70 -17.06 13.17 -2.19
N VAL A 71 -17.88 12.13 -2.08
CA VAL A 71 -17.72 10.85 -2.79
C VAL A 71 -17.73 11.08 -4.31
N SER A 72 -18.52 12.05 -4.78
CA SER A 72 -18.57 12.43 -6.20
C SER A 72 -17.25 12.97 -6.75
N ASP A 73 -16.32 13.38 -5.88
CA ASP A 73 -14.99 13.85 -6.28
C ASP A 73 -14.01 12.70 -6.52
N ILE A 74 -14.34 11.47 -6.10
CA ILE A 74 -13.48 10.30 -6.31
C ILE A 74 -13.58 9.89 -7.80
N PRO A 75 -12.47 9.90 -8.55
CA PRO A 75 -12.45 9.49 -9.94
C PRO A 75 -13.01 8.08 -10.15
N ALA A 76 -13.81 7.91 -11.21
CA ALA A 76 -14.49 6.64 -11.51
C ALA A 76 -13.52 5.45 -11.59
N PHE A 77 -12.32 5.63 -12.15
CA PHE A 77 -11.33 4.56 -12.26
C PHE A 77 -10.84 4.03 -10.89
N LEU A 78 -10.82 4.88 -9.86
CA LEU A 78 -10.50 4.45 -8.49
C LEU A 78 -11.66 3.66 -7.88
N VAL A 79 -12.89 4.13 -8.07
CA VAL A 79 -14.09 3.42 -7.62
C VAL A 79 -14.22 2.06 -8.29
N ASP A 80 -13.97 1.97 -9.60
CA ASP A 80 -14.03 0.71 -10.34
C ASP A 80 -12.93 -0.26 -9.92
N PHE A 81 -11.72 0.25 -9.65
CA PHE A 81 -10.67 -0.57 -9.03
C PHE A 81 -11.11 -1.11 -7.67
N LEU A 82 -11.74 -0.28 -6.83
CA LEU A 82 -12.19 -0.68 -5.49
C LEU A 82 -13.25 -1.76 -5.56
N LYS A 83 -14.28 -1.62 -6.42
CA LYS A 83 -15.28 -2.67 -6.67
C LYS A 83 -14.67 -4.02 -7.02
N ILE A 84 -13.61 -4.04 -7.83
CA ILE A 84 -12.90 -5.28 -8.19
C ILE A 84 -12.22 -5.90 -6.96
N VAL A 85 -11.56 -5.07 -6.14
CA VAL A 85 -10.80 -5.52 -4.97
C VAL A 85 -11.72 -5.99 -3.84
N THR A 86 -12.79 -5.24 -3.55
CA THR A 86 -13.76 -5.53 -2.48
C THR A 86 -14.81 -6.56 -2.87
N LYS A 87 -14.98 -6.79 -4.18
CA LYS A 87 -15.99 -7.69 -4.77
C LYS A 87 -17.42 -7.30 -4.38
N ASP A 88 -17.67 -6.01 -4.22
CA ASP A 88 -18.98 -5.41 -3.97
C ASP A 88 -19.16 -4.14 -4.81
N SER A 89 -20.24 -3.40 -4.56
CA SER A 89 -20.52 -2.14 -5.26
C SER A 89 -19.63 -0.97 -4.83
N PHE A 90 -18.82 -1.16 -3.78
CA PHE A 90 -18.07 -0.14 -3.06
C PHE A 90 -18.95 1.05 -2.66
N SER A 91 -20.13 0.78 -2.09
CA SER A 91 -21.04 1.83 -1.62
C SER A 91 -20.40 2.61 -0.46
N ILE A 92 -20.28 3.93 -0.61
CA ILE A 92 -19.68 4.83 0.36
C ILE A 92 -20.53 6.11 0.48
N ALA A 93 -20.81 6.54 1.71
CA ALA A 93 -21.53 7.77 2.05
C ALA A 93 -20.57 8.98 2.13
N ASN A 94 -21.08 10.19 1.94
CA ASN A 94 -20.30 11.39 2.26
C ASN A 94 -20.04 11.50 3.77
N PRO A 95 -19.05 12.31 4.20
CA PRO A 95 -18.85 12.57 5.61
C PRO A 95 -20.14 13.11 6.27
N ASN A 96 -20.50 12.54 7.42
CA ASN A 96 -21.71 12.87 8.20
C ASN A 96 -23.05 12.47 7.58
N GLU A 97 -23.08 11.75 6.45
CA GLU A 97 -24.29 11.10 5.96
C GLU A 97 -24.51 9.74 6.62
N ASP A 98 -25.77 9.29 6.65
CA ASP A 98 -26.13 7.99 7.21
C ASP A 98 -25.46 6.84 6.43
N TRP A 99 -24.93 5.88 7.17
CA TRP A 99 -24.25 4.70 6.67
C TRP A 99 -24.42 3.55 7.67
N GLN A 100 -24.03 2.34 7.31
CA GLN A 100 -24.14 1.16 8.18
C GLN A 100 -23.10 1.21 9.30
N VAL A 101 -23.40 1.90 10.40
CA VAL A 101 -22.52 1.95 11.60
C VAL A 101 -22.68 0.67 12.42
N GLY A 102 -21.57 0.04 12.80
CA GLY A 102 -21.57 -1.05 13.78
C GLY A 102 -21.98 -2.41 13.21
N CYS A 103 -22.72 -3.21 13.99
CA CYS A 103 -23.01 -4.63 13.65
C CYS A 103 -24.34 -4.87 12.92
N ASP A 104 -25.15 -3.83 12.74
CA ASP A 104 -26.48 -3.96 12.16
C ASP A 104 -26.46 -3.64 10.67
N VAL A 105 -26.82 -4.63 9.86
CA VAL A 105 -27.01 -4.42 8.41
C VAL A 105 -28.37 -3.76 8.21
N SER A 106 -28.34 -2.47 7.89
CA SER A 106 -29.53 -1.73 7.48
C SER A 106 -29.63 -1.73 5.96
N ASP A 107 -30.73 -2.29 5.43
CA ASP A 107 -30.99 -2.28 4.00
C ASP A 107 -31.01 -0.85 3.45
N GLY A 108 -30.32 -0.63 2.33
CA GLY A 108 -30.32 0.63 1.59
C GLY A 108 -29.31 1.69 2.05
N LEU A 109 -28.58 1.48 3.15
CA LEU A 109 -27.48 2.36 3.55
C LEU A 109 -26.13 1.90 2.98
N PRO A 110 -25.21 2.83 2.63
CA PRO A 110 -23.83 2.46 2.28
C PRO A 110 -23.11 1.76 3.43
N SER A 111 -22.28 0.75 3.11
CA SER A 111 -21.47 0.03 4.11
C SER A 111 -20.21 0.78 4.57
N ARG A 112 -19.90 1.92 3.91
CA ARG A 112 -18.71 2.72 4.16
C ARG A 112 -19.05 4.20 4.30
N GLN A 113 -18.21 4.97 4.99
CA GLN A 113 -18.29 6.43 5.05
C GLN A 113 -16.94 7.05 4.75
N LEU A 114 -16.92 8.03 3.84
CA LEU A 114 -15.70 8.79 3.52
C LEU A 114 -15.25 9.63 4.72
N ILE A 115 -13.94 9.60 5.02
CA ILE A 115 -13.30 10.50 5.99
C ILE A 115 -12.46 11.55 5.25
N TYR A 116 -11.52 11.10 4.42
CA TYR A 116 -10.60 11.98 3.70
C TYR A 116 -10.32 11.45 2.29
N PHE A 117 -10.30 12.35 1.30
CA PHE A 117 -9.78 12.05 -0.03
C PHE A 117 -8.81 13.14 -0.48
N GLY A 118 -7.57 12.75 -0.77
CA GLY A 118 -6.52 13.57 -1.33
C GLY A 118 -6.10 13.04 -2.70
N LEU A 119 -6.03 13.91 -3.71
CA LEU A 119 -5.73 13.52 -5.09
C LEU A 119 -4.71 14.47 -5.73
N ALA A 120 -3.78 13.89 -6.48
CA ALA A 120 -2.87 14.57 -7.40
C ALA A 120 -2.74 13.77 -8.71
N ASP A 121 -1.92 14.22 -9.66
CA ASP A 121 -1.87 13.68 -11.02
C ASP A 121 -1.52 12.17 -11.12
N ASN A 122 -0.81 11.62 -10.13
CA ASN A 122 -0.31 10.24 -10.17
C ASN A 122 -0.45 9.49 -8.84
N ILE A 123 -1.08 10.10 -7.84
CA ILE A 123 -1.25 9.50 -6.52
C ILE A 123 -2.54 9.98 -5.85
N ALA A 124 -3.19 9.07 -5.12
CA ALA A 124 -4.33 9.36 -4.28
C ALA A 124 -4.16 8.73 -2.90
N LEU A 125 -4.71 9.40 -1.89
CA LEU A 125 -4.78 8.98 -0.51
C LEU A 125 -6.25 9.03 -0.07
N LEU A 126 -6.77 7.90 0.39
CA LEU A 126 -8.17 7.77 0.79
C LEU A 126 -8.23 7.18 2.21
N THR A 127 -9.07 7.75 3.06
CA THR A 127 -9.50 7.10 4.30
C THR A 127 -11.02 7.01 4.37
N TYR A 128 -11.51 5.89 4.90
CA TYR A 128 -12.94 5.65 5.11
C TYR A 128 -13.17 4.69 6.26
N LEU A 129 -14.36 4.76 6.83
CA LEU A 129 -14.90 3.79 7.77
C LEU A 129 -15.63 2.69 7.03
N THR A 130 -15.59 1.47 7.56
CA THR A 130 -16.44 0.33 7.18
C THR A 130 -17.14 -0.21 8.41
N GLY A 131 -18.39 -0.65 8.21
CA GLY A 131 -19.23 -1.24 9.25
C GLY A 131 -19.59 -2.69 8.97
N GLY A 132 -20.66 -3.17 9.59
CA GLY A 132 -21.19 -4.53 9.48
C GLY A 132 -20.76 -5.47 10.61
N ILE A 133 -19.48 -5.48 11.02
CA ILE A 133 -19.01 -6.18 12.23
C ILE A 133 -18.04 -5.27 12.97
N GLY A 134 -18.61 -4.38 13.78
CA GLY A 134 -17.87 -3.26 14.37
C GLY A 134 -17.51 -2.19 13.33
N GLU A 135 -16.82 -1.15 13.79
CA GLU A 135 -16.32 -0.08 12.93
C GLU A 135 -14.82 -0.29 12.71
N SER A 136 -14.38 -0.18 11.45
CA SER A 136 -12.97 -0.24 11.07
C SER A 136 -12.65 0.96 10.19
N GLU A 137 -11.51 1.59 10.44
CA GLU A 137 -10.99 2.64 9.57
C GLU A 137 -9.88 2.09 8.68
N HIS A 138 -9.88 2.51 7.42
CA HIS A 138 -8.94 2.06 6.40
C HIS A 138 -8.17 3.25 5.82
N ILE A 139 -6.88 3.07 5.60
CA ILE A 139 -6.07 3.96 4.76
C ILE A 139 -5.72 3.23 3.47
N LEU A 140 -5.96 3.88 2.33
CA LEU A 140 -5.60 3.37 1.01
C LEU A 140 -4.73 4.40 0.29
N ILE A 141 -3.66 3.91 -0.33
CA ILE A 141 -2.77 4.67 -1.20
C ILE A 141 -2.83 4.07 -2.59
N PHE A 142 -3.12 4.89 -3.59
CA PHE A 142 -3.15 4.49 -4.99
C PHE A 142 -2.08 5.24 -5.75
N LYS A 143 -1.20 4.53 -6.45
CA LYS A 143 -0.34 5.14 -7.48
C LYS A 143 -0.89 4.80 -8.84
N PHE A 144 -1.02 5.78 -9.72
CA PHE A 144 -1.62 5.56 -11.03
C PHE A 144 -0.96 6.41 -12.12
N SER A 145 -1.22 6.03 -13.36
CA SER A 145 -0.84 6.79 -14.56
C SER A 145 -1.90 6.62 -15.62
N SER A 146 -2.35 7.72 -16.23
CA SER A 146 -3.41 7.71 -17.25
C SER A 146 -4.63 6.89 -16.81
N GLU A 147 -5.13 7.17 -15.59
CA GLU A 147 -6.29 6.49 -14.98
C GLU A 147 -6.13 4.98 -14.77
N LYS A 148 -4.90 4.47 -14.79
CA LYS A 148 -4.60 3.05 -14.49
C LYS A 148 -3.83 2.94 -13.21
N ILE A 149 -4.33 2.13 -12.26
CA ILE A 149 -3.60 1.78 -11.05
C ILE A 149 -2.32 1.03 -11.43
N THR A 150 -1.21 1.48 -10.87
CA THR A 150 0.13 0.92 -11.09
C THR A 150 0.76 0.36 -9.82
N ASP A 151 0.29 0.82 -8.66
CA ASP A 151 0.66 0.31 -7.34
C ASP A 151 -0.47 0.64 -6.34
N PHE A 152 -0.54 -0.12 -5.26
CA PHE A 152 -1.58 0.00 -4.24
C PHE A 152 -1.02 -0.38 -2.89
N TRP A 153 -1.41 0.35 -1.86
CA TRP A 153 -1.19 -0.04 -0.48
C TRP A 153 -2.44 0.22 0.35
N CYS A 154 -2.69 -0.63 1.35
CA CYS A 154 -3.74 -0.40 2.32
C CYS A 154 -3.34 -0.85 3.72
N GLY A 155 -4.01 -0.30 4.73
CA GLY A 155 -3.89 -0.74 6.12
C GLY A 155 -5.10 -0.34 6.95
N ASN A 156 -5.36 -1.09 8.03
CA ASN A 156 -6.42 -0.75 8.99
C ASN A 156 -5.86 0.08 10.13
N VAL A 157 -6.66 1.03 10.62
CA VAL A 157 -6.29 1.93 11.69
C VAL A 157 -7.37 1.99 12.77
N MET A 158 -6.95 2.46 13.93
CA MET A 158 -7.81 2.71 15.10
C MET A 158 -7.55 4.14 15.57
N ALA A 159 -7.80 5.11 14.71
CA ALA A 159 -7.60 6.54 14.95
C ALA A 159 -8.36 7.33 13.89
N ASP A 160 -8.94 8.47 14.25
CA ASP A 160 -9.66 9.38 13.34
C ASP A 160 -8.65 10.19 12.50
N LEU A 161 -8.37 9.74 11.26
CA LEU A 161 -7.35 10.36 10.40
C LEU A 161 -7.98 11.23 9.31
N THR A 162 -8.01 12.54 9.56
CA THR A 162 -8.82 13.49 8.77
C THR A 162 -8.03 14.32 7.76
N ASN A 163 -6.69 14.21 7.76
CA ASN A 163 -5.82 14.95 6.85
C ASN A 163 -4.52 14.19 6.54
N LYS A 164 -3.83 14.63 5.47
CA LYS A 164 -2.59 14.03 4.97
C LYS A 164 -1.52 13.92 6.05
N GLU A 165 -1.32 14.96 6.84
CA GLU A 165 -0.25 15.03 7.84
C GLU A 165 -0.47 14.03 8.98
N GLU A 166 -1.69 13.93 9.48
CA GLU A 166 -2.11 12.92 10.48
C GLU A 166 -1.93 11.51 9.94
N ILE A 167 -2.38 11.25 8.70
CA ILE A 167 -2.27 9.93 8.07
C ILE A 167 -0.79 9.53 7.94
N LEU A 168 0.05 10.40 7.40
CA LEU A 168 1.48 10.12 7.24
C LEU A 168 2.18 9.89 8.59
N LYS A 169 1.86 10.71 9.59
CA LYS A 169 2.39 10.55 10.94
C LYS A 169 1.99 9.20 11.53
N TYR A 170 0.70 8.85 11.45
CA TYR A 170 0.18 7.58 11.94
C TYR A 170 0.89 6.40 11.29
N ILE A 171 1.02 6.39 9.95
CA ILE A 171 1.69 5.30 9.24
C ILE A 171 3.13 5.13 9.74
N LYS A 172 3.90 6.22 9.86
CA LYS A 172 5.29 6.19 10.31
C LYS A 172 5.45 5.66 11.74
N GLU A 173 4.58 6.08 12.64
CA GLU A 173 4.62 5.69 14.05
C GLU A 173 4.12 4.25 14.29
N ASN A 174 3.30 3.71 13.39
CA ASN A 174 2.58 2.45 13.62
C ASN A 174 3.00 1.30 12.69
N ARG A 175 3.67 1.53 11.56
CA ARG A 175 4.07 0.48 10.58
C ARG A 175 4.94 -0.65 11.13
N ALA A 176 5.62 -0.43 12.26
CA ALA A 176 6.46 -1.46 12.90
C ALA A 176 5.67 -2.30 13.92
N LYS A 177 4.42 -1.94 14.23
CA LYS A 177 3.59 -2.67 15.19
C LYS A 177 3.07 -3.95 14.56
N LYS A 178 2.95 -4.99 15.38
CA LYS A 178 2.36 -6.29 14.99
C LYS A 178 0.84 -6.27 14.91
N TRP A 179 0.22 -5.12 15.14
CA TRP A 179 -1.23 -4.89 15.17
C TRP A 179 -1.58 -3.64 14.36
N GLY A 180 -2.77 -3.59 13.75
CA GLY A 180 -3.26 -2.45 12.95
C GLY A 180 -2.93 -2.55 11.46
N LEU A 181 -1.98 -1.73 11.00
CA LEU A 181 -1.72 -1.51 9.57
C LEU A 181 -1.41 -2.78 8.77
N GLY A 182 -0.64 -3.69 9.37
CA GLY A 182 -0.17 -4.92 8.72
C GLY A 182 -0.93 -6.19 9.12
N THR A 183 -2.15 -6.09 9.68
CA THR A 183 -2.84 -7.28 10.21
C THR A 183 -4.00 -7.81 9.38
N ASN A 184 -4.59 -7.01 8.49
CA ASN A 184 -5.74 -7.48 7.73
C ASN A 184 -5.92 -6.72 6.40
N ILE A 185 -6.37 -7.41 5.35
CA ILE A 185 -6.80 -6.85 4.04
C ILE A 185 -8.21 -7.37 3.68
N ILE A 186 -8.77 -8.28 4.49
CA ILE A 186 -9.98 -9.06 4.18
C ILE A 186 -11.26 -8.19 4.16
N TYR A 187 -11.20 -6.95 4.66
CA TYR A 187 -12.35 -6.06 4.78
C TYR A 187 -12.05 -4.64 4.28
N LEU A 188 -11.50 -4.50 3.07
CA LEU A 188 -11.51 -3.21 2.38
C LEU A 188 -12.96 -2.84 1.98
#